data_AF-A0A820GWP2-F1
#
_entry.id   AF-A0A820GWP2-F1
#
_cell.length_a   1.000
_cell.length_b   1.000
_cell.length_c   1.000
_cell.angle_alpha   90.00
_cell.angle_beta   90.00
_cell.angle_gamma   90.00
#
_symmetry.space_group_name_H-M   'P 1'
#
loop_
_entity.id
_entity.type
_entity.pdbx_description
1 polymer ?
#
loop_
_entity_poly.entity_id
_entity_poly.type
_entity_poly.pdbx_seq_one_letter_code
_entity_poly.pdbx_strand_id
1 'polypeptide(L)'
;MADNDNDAPQVYLLGKTYLANNQGQFYIRNDPIVNMAAGDRHTIIVTESGRAFAFGDNSSGQLGLGHTNNVDKVSCIKSLKFGDTGERVILAACGRESSLVATNHGSIYAFGSNSRSQLGIKSPDSNTVNPQPVKIDSFKNKMVWKQIAMGAEHSCALTDEGVVYVWGANDDGQCAQPRKNDVVPIPMELRVECQINAISCGYYHTALVDENGRLLLFGNNDDRQLGRSMPDKFAGPIEVSIPNKVKAVACGNQHTVVLTVNGEKHKNYFSCENLIQIDKTEISDIVLELALASVHTNANALGISTIVNLNTLILFAFELINTNMLVLF
;
A
#
# COMPACT_ATOMS: atom_id res chain seq x y z
N MET A 1 -22.78 -19.78 28.57
CA MET A 1 -22.42 -20.16 27.19
C MET A 1 -21.07 -19.53 26.93
N ALA A 2 -20.01 -20.35 26.90
CA ALA A 2 -18.69 -19.88 26.53
C ALA A 2 -18.69 -19.80 25.00
N ASP A 3 -18.62 -18.59 24.45
CA ASP A 3 -18.36 -18.42 23.03
C ASP A 3 -16.99 -19.02 22.74
N ASN A 4 -16.95 -20.03 21.87
CA ASN A 4 -15.72 -20.57 21.34
C ASN A 4 -15.07 -19.48 20.47
N ASP A 5 -14.20 -18.67 21.06
CA ASP A 5 -13.33 -17.67 20.40
C ASP A 5 -12.34 -18.30 19.38
N ASN A 6 -12.39 -19.62 19.16
CA ASN A 6 -11.47 -20.39 18.30
C ASN A 6 -11.75 -20.29 16.80
N ASP A 7 -12.89 -19.71 16.37
CA ASP A 7 -13.25 -19.58 14.94
C ASP A 7 -13.13 -18.14 14.40
N ALA A 8 -12.63 -17.18 15.20
CA ALA A 8 -12.41 -15.83 14.71
C ALA A 8 -11.19 -15.77 13.77
N PRO A 9 -11.31 -15.18 12.56
CA PRO A 9 -10.20 -15.09 11.62
C PRO A 9 -9.01 -14.39 12.28
N GLN A 10 -7.87 -15.08 12.29
CA GLN A 10 -6.62 -14.61 12.89
C GLN A 10 -5.80 -13.85 11.86
N VAL A 11 -5.08 -12.84 12.35
CA VAL A 11 -4.02 -12.14 11.64
C VAL A 11 -2.71 -12.77 12.03
N TYR A 12 -1.96 -13.28 11.05
CA TYR A 12 -0.62 -13.81 11.26
C TYR A 12 0.42 -12.74 10.95
N LEU A 13 1.49 -12.72 11.73
CA LEU A 13 2.57 -11.74 11.64
C LEU A 13 3.88 -12.46 11.35
N LEU A 14 4.49 -12.12 10.22
CA LEU A 14 5.80 -12.60 9.83
C LEU A 14 6.82 -11.45 9.91
N GLY A 15 8.08 -11.78 10.16
CA GLY A 15 9.16 -10.78 10.20
C GLY A 15 9.18 -9.89 11.44
N LYS A 16 9.79 -8.70 11.31
CA LYS A 16 10.00 -7.75 12.42
C LYS A 16 8.84 -6.76 12.50
N THR A 17 7.76 -7.18 13.16
CA THR A 17 6.52 -6.40 13.27
C THR A 17 6.46 -5.46 14.47
N TYR A 18 7.56 -5.30 15.23
CA TYR A 18 7.67 -4.50 16.46
C TYR A 18 6.77 -4.92 17.63
N LEU A 19 5.90 -5.92 17.47
CA LEU A 19 5.02 -6.37 18.54
C LEU A 19 5.80 -7.13 19.62
N ALA A 20 5.68 -6.66 20.87
CA ALA A 20 6.30 -7.28 22.04
C ALA A 20 5.54 -8.57 22.34
N ASN A 21 6.03 -9.68 21.79
CA ASN A 21 5.94 -11.06 22.32
C ASN A 21 6.17 -12.14 21.24
N ASN A 22 6.48 -11.80 19.98
CA ASN A 22 6.53 -12.78 18.89
C ASN A 22 5.26 -13.67 18.85
N GLN A 23 4.12 -13.16 19.33
CA GLN A 23 2.84 -13.80 19.08
C GLN A 23 2.63 -13.59 17.59
N GLY A 24 3.08 -14.54 16.78
CA GLY A 24 2.96 -14.54 15.32
C GLY A 24 1.52 -14.53 14.84
N GLN A 25 0.54 -14.29 15.73
CA GLN A 25 -0.85 -14.08 15.40
C GLN A 25 -1.60 -13.24 16.47
N PHE A 26 -2.67 -12.55 16.07
CA PHE A 26 -3.68 -11.96 16.94
C PHE A 26 -5.04 -11.85 16.23
N TYR A 27 -6.09 -11.50 16.96
CA TYR A 27 -7.40 -11.18 16.38
C TYR A 27 -8.03 -9.97 17.09
N ILE A 28 -9.00 -9.34 16.43
CA ILE A 28 -9.84 -8.31 17.05
C ILE A 28 -11.19 -8.93 17.39
N ARG A 29 -11.49 -8.99 18.69
CA ARG A 29 -12.71 -9.63 19.19
C ARG A 29 -13.96 -8.93 18.66
N ASN A 30 -14.87 -9.72 18.07
CA ASN A 30 -16.19 -9.30 17.57
C ASN A 30 -16.15 -8.15 16.55
N ASP A 31 -15.07 -8.02 15.79
CA ASP A 31 -14.93 -6.96 14.80
C ASP A 31 -13.94 -7.40 13.72
N PRO A 32 -14.44 -8.05 12.64
CA PRO A 32 -13.62 -8.60 11.59
C PRO A 32 -12.70 -7.56 10.96
N ILE A 33 -11.53 -8.00 10.49
CA ILE A 33 -10.59 -7.14 9.76
C ILE A 33 -10.97 -7.16 8.28
N VAL A 34 -11.09 -5.98 7.67
CA VAL A 34 -11.53 -5.82 6.28
C VAL A 34 -10.47 -5.16 5.39
N ASN A 35 -9.47 -4.50 5.99
CA ASN A 35 -8.34 -3.94 5.26
C ASN A 35 -7.11 -3.86 6.16
N MET A 36 -5.94 -4.05 5.58
CA MET A 36 -4.66 -3.89 6.26
C MET A 36 -3.66 -3.24 5.31
N ALA A 37 -2.75 -2.46 5.87
CA ALA A 37 -1.65 -1.86 5.14
C ALA A 37 -0.36 -1.94 5.96
N ALA A 38 0.73 -2.35 5.33
CA ALA A 38 2.06 -2.39 5.92
C ALA A 38 2.98 -1.39 5.19
N GLY A 39 3.68 -0.58 5.97
CA GLY A 39 4.72 0.32 5.50
C GLY A 39 6.09 -0.31 5.70
N ASP A 40 7.12 0.53 5.85
CA ASP A 40 8.48 0.02 6.05
C ASP A 40 8.66 -0.64 7.43
N ARG A 41 8.09 -0.04 8.48
CA ARG A 41 8.21 -0.54 9.87
C ARG A 41 6.94 -0.36 10.70
N HIS A 42 5.79 -0.17 10.08
CA HIS A 42 4.51 -0.01 10.77
C HIS A 42 3.35 -0.61 10.01
N THR A 43 2.27 -0.88 10.73
CA THR A 43 1.07 -1.49 10.17
C THR A 43 -0.17 -0.75 10.65
N ILE A 44 -1.12 -0.56 9.73
CA ILE A 44 -2.46 -0.07 10.01
C ILE A 44 -3.48 -1.14 9.63
N ILE A 45 -4.47 -1.33 10.49
CA ILE A 45 -5.53 -2.32 10.34
C ILE A 45 -6.87 -1.64 10.48
N VAL A 46 -7.78 -1.97 9.58
CA VAL A 46 -9.15 -1.46 9.54
C VAL A 46 -10.12 -2.62 9.72
N THR A 47 -11.07 -2.44 10.61
CA THR A 47 -12.10 -3.42 10.90
C THR A 47 -13.44 -3.10 10.25
N GLU A 48 -14.38 -4.04 10.25
CA GLU A 48 -15.71 -3.90 9.64
C GLU A 48 -16.54 -2.78 10.29
N SER A 49 -16.40 -2.59 11.61
CA SER A 49 -16.99 -1.42 12.30
C SER A 49 -16.32 -0.09 11.94
N GLY A 50 -15.24 -0.13 11.14
CA GLY A 50 -14.44 0.99 10.67
C GLY A 50 -13.58 1.63 11.76
N ARG A 51 -13.17 0.84 12.75
CA ARG A 51 -12.11 1.21 13.69
C ARG A 51 -10.75 0.98 13.02
N ALA A 52 -9.82 1.91 13.28
CA ALA A 52 -8.43 1.77 12.87
C ALA A 52 -7.53 1.41 14.06
N PHE A 53 -6.60 0.49 13.83
CA PHE A 53 -5.57 0.07 14.78
C PHE A 53 -4.19 0.21 14.14
N ALA A 54 -3.19 0.49 14.97
CA ALA A 54 -1.83 0.73 14.55
C ALA A 54 -0.82 0.07 15.51
N PHE A 55 0.30 -0.38 14.99
CA PHE A 55 1.47 -0.81 15.74
C PHE A 55 2.72 -0.67 14.86
N GLY A 56 3.91 -0.63 15.46
CA GLY A 56 5.15 -0.43 14.72
C GLY A 56 6.08 0.65 15.24
N ASP A 57 7.03 1.00 14.37
CA ASP A 57 7.78 2.25 14.43
C ASP A 57 6.82 3.44 14.36
N ASN A 58 7.10 4.45 15.17
CA ASN A 58 6.30 5.67 15.27
C ASN A 58 7.18 6.91 15.41
N SER A 59 8.46 6.78 15.06
CA SER A 59 9.48 7.84 15.17
C SER A 59 9.06 9.15 14.48
N SER A 60 8.28 9.06 13.40
CA SER A 60 7.72 10.16 12.64
C SER A 60 6.22 10.37 12.90
N GLY A 61 5.62 9.72 13.91
CA GLY A 61 4.19 9.84 14.22
C GLY A 61 3.27 9.05 13.28
N GLN A 62 3.82 8.11 12.50
CA GLN A 62 3.11 7.37 11.44
C GLN A 62 2.00 6.42 11.95
N LEU A 63 1.84 6.26 13.26
CA LEU A 63 0.73 5.50 13.86
C LEU A 63 -0.49 6.35 14.18
N GLY A 64 -0.41 7.69 14.14
CA GLY A 64 -1.55 8.57 14.38
C GLY A 64 -2.05 8.58 15.83
N LEU A 65 -1.20 8.20 16.79
CA LEU A 65 -1.58 8.02 18.20
C LEU A 65 -1.39 9.28 19.07
N GLY A 66 -0.96 10.38 18.48
CA GLY A 66 -0.73 11.65 19.18
C GLY A 66 0.64 11.82 19.81
N HIS A 67 1.55 10.88 19.58
CA HIS A 67 2.93 10.92 20.04
C HIS A 67 3.84 10.25 19.01
N THR A 68 5.16 10.31 19.23
CA THR A 68 6.20 9.71 18.35
C THR A 68 6.93 8.52 18.99
N ASN A 69 6.43 7.99 20.10
CA ASN A 69 6.96 6.77 20.71
C ASN A 69 6.50 5.52 19.93
N ASN A 70 7.42 4.59 19.65
CA ASN A 70 7.13 3.29 19.05
C ASN A 70 6.11 2.50 19.87
N VAL A 71 5.33 1.66 19.19
CA VAL A 71 4.24 0.92 19.82
C VAL A 71 4.33 -0.55 19.46
N ASP A 72 4.46 -1.36 20.50
CA ASP A 72 4.70 -2.80 20.47
C ASP A 72 3.43 -3.62 20.75
N LYS A 73 2.26 -2.98 20.66
CA LYS A 73 0.94 -3.61 20.83
C LYS A 73 -0.08 -3.01 19.87
N VAL A 74 -1.01 -3.82 19.39
CA VAL A 74 -2.11 -3.36 18.53
C VAL A 74 -2.94 -2.29 19.25
N SER A 75 -2.84 -1.05 18.80
CA SER A 75 -3.38 0.12 19.50
C SER A 75 -4.42 0.84 18.66
N CYS A 76 -5.59 1.13 19.23
CA CYS A 76 -6.68 1.81 18.52
C CYS A 76 -6.37 3.30 18.32
N ILE A 77 -6.53 3.80 17.09
CA ILE A 77 -6.40 5.22 16.73
C ILE A 77 -7.69 5.94 17.13
N LYS A 78 -7.78 6.37 18.40
CA LYS A 78 -9.03 6.90 18.97
C LYS A 78 -9.51 8.20 18.30
N SER A 79 -8.61 8.99 17.71
CA SER A 79 -8.95 10.23 16.99
C SER A 79 -9.72 9.99 15.68
N LEU A 80 -9.72 8.74 15.17
CA LEU A 80 -10.53 8.31 14.02
C LEU A 80 -11.85 7.63 14.45
N LYS A 81 -12.26 7.79 15.71
CA LYS A 81 -13.60 7.38 16.16
C LYS A 81 -14.56 8.53 15.90
N PHE A 82 -15.36 8.39 14.86
CA PHE A 82 -16.27 9.45 14.44
C PHE A 82 -17.62 9.47 15.21
N GLY A 83 -17.80 8.60 16.20
CA GLY A 83 -19.02 8.57 17.03
C GLY A 83 -20.28 8.37 16.20
N ASP A 84 -21.30 9.19 16.42
CA ASP A 84 -22.62 9.07 15.80
C ASP A 84 -22.73 9.68 14.40
N THR A 85 -21.62 10.15 13.80
CA THR A 85 -21.67 10.77 12.45
C THR A 85 -21.92 9.75 11.33
N GLY A 86 -21.74 8.45 11.59
CA GLY A 86 -21.78 7.39 10.58
C GLY A 86 -20.53 7.31 9.69
N GLU A 87 -19.55 8.19 9.90
CA GLU A 87 -18.25 8.10 9.25
C GLU A 87 -17.44 6.95 9.84
N ARG A 88 -16.76 6.20 8.99
CA ARG A 88 -15.98 5.02 9.38
C ARG A 88 -14.81 4.83 8.42
N VAL A 89 -13.68 4.38 8.95
CA VAL A 89 -12.50 4.07 8.12
C VAL A 89 -12.80 2.83 7.28
N ILE A 90 -12.44 2.85 5.99
CA ILE A 90 -12.66 1.75 5.05
C ILE A 90 -11.38 1.28 4.35
N LEU A 91 -10.38 2.15 4.22
CA LEU A 91 -9.11 1.82 3.57
C LEU A 91 -7.96 2.39 4.40
N ALA A 92 -6.83 1.69 4.38
CA ALA A 92 -5.55 2.18 4.89
C ALA A 92 -4.46 2.02 3.81
N ALA A 93 -3.45 2.88 3.87
CA ALA A 93 -2.20 2.76 3.15
C ALA A 93 -1.05 3.25 4.03
N CYS A 94 0.10 2.62 3.90
CA CYS A 94 1.28 2.90 4.71
C CYS A 94 2.48 3.14 3.79
N GLY A 95 3.13 4.29 3.94
CA GLY A 95 4.39 4.59 3.27
C GLY A 95 5.59 4.22 4.15
N ARG A 96 6.75 4.87 3.93
CA ARG A 96 7.95 4.61 4.75
C ARG A 96 7.80 5.10 6.19
N GLU A 97 7.31 6.32 6.35
CA GLU A 97 7.19 7.02 7.64
C GLU A 97 5.88 7.79 7.76
N SER A 98 4.87 7.38 7.01
CA SER A 98 3.57 8.06 6.95
C SER A 98 2.46 7.08 6.62
N SER A 99 1.23 7.50 6.87
CA SER A 99 0.03 6.69 6.71
C SER A 99 -1.11 7.53 6.18
N LEU A 100 -1.98 6.88 5.41
CA LEU A 100 -3.25 7.40 4.95
C LEU A 100 -4.37 6.45 5.37
N VAL A 101 -5.52 7.03 5.68
CA VAL A 101 -6.77 6.28 5.83
C VAL A 101 -7.88 7.01 5.09
N ALA A 102 -8.73 6.27 4.40
CA ALA A 102 -9.91 6.81 3.72
C ALA A 102 -11.19 6.37 4.43
N THR A 103 -12.21 7.23 4.43
CA THR A 103 -13.50 6.96 5.06
C THR A 103 -14.61 6.73 4.03
N ASN A 104 -15.68 6.08 4.46
CA ASN A 104 -16.92 5.92 3.68
C ASN A 104 -17.60 7.26 3.33
N HIS A 105 -17.18 8.36 3.95
CA HIS A 105 -17.66 9.71 3.66
C HIS A 105 -16.75 10.47 2.69
N GLY A 106 -15.77 9.80 2.09
CA GLY A 106 -14.89 10.41 1.09
C GLY A 106 -13.79 11.29 1.67
N SER A 107 -13.63 11.32 3.01
CA SER A 107 -12.49 11.98 3.64
C SER A 107 -11.26 11.09 3.54
N ILE A 108 -10.08 11.70 3.32
CA ILE A 108 -8.78 11.07 3.58
C ILE A 108 -8.13 11.78 4.77
N TYR A 109 -7.63 11.00 5.73
CA TYR A 109 -6.82 11.48 6.83
C TYR A 109 -5.39 10.99 6.68
N ALA A 110 -4.44 11.85 7.00
CA ALA A 110 -3.02 11.59 6.86
C ALA A 110 -2.29 11.85 8.18
N PHE A 111 -1.26 11.04 8.48
CA PHE A 111 -0.43 11.19 9.67
C PHE A 111 0.97 10.62 9.43
N GLY A 112 1.95 11.11 10.19
CA GLY A 112 3.35 10.75 10.05
C GLY A 112 4.23 11.90 9.53
N SER A 113 5.30 11.53 8.82
CA SER A 113 6.21 12.46 8.15
C SER A 113 5.54 13.17 6.97
N ASN A 114 5.83 14.46 6.82
CA ASN A 114 5.38 15.35 5.77
C ASN A 114 6.55 16.15 5.16
N SER A 115 7.79 15.67 5.31
CA SER A 115 9.01 16.32 4.83
C SER A 115 9.03 16.57 3.32
N ARG A 116 8.29 15.76 2.56
CA ARG A 116 8.13 15.84 1.10
C ARG A 116 6.68 16.06 0.70
N SER A 117 5.85 16.60 1.61
CA SER A 117 4.42 16.81 1.41
C SER A 117 3.58 15.55 1.17
N GLN A 118 4.06 14.37 1.56
CA GLN A 118 3.39 13.08 1.35
C GLN A 118 2.05 12.94 2.10
N LEU A 119 1.76 13.82 3.07
CA LEU A 119 0.45 13.87 3.73
C LEU A 119 -0.57 14.70 2.95
N GLY A 120 -0.15 15.46 1.92
CA GLY A 120 -1.06 16.23 1.07
C GLY A 120 -1.70 17.44 1.77
N ILE A 121 -1.17 17.80 2.94
CA ILE A 121 -1.57 18.96 3.73
C ILE A 121 -0.45 20.00 3.74
N LYS A 122 -0.85 21.28 3.76
CA LYS A 122 0.10 22.37 4.00
C LYS A 122 0.43 22.38 5.49
N SER A 123 1.68 22.09 5.86
CA SER A 123 2.14 22.26 7.24
C SER A 123 2.34 23.76 7.50
N PRO A 124 1.65 24.37 8.48
CA PRO A 124 1.78 25.80 8.77
C PRO A 124 3.12 26.19 9.42
N ASP A 125 3.93 25.21 9.85
CA ASP A 125 5.20 25.43 10.55
C ASP A 125 6.34 24.60 9.94
N SER A 126 7.59 24.87 10.37
CA SER A 126 8.78 24.04 10.09
C SER A 126 8.68 22.61 10.62
N ASN A 127 7.57 22.25 11.29
CA ASN A 127 7.30 20.92 11.77
C ASN A 127 6.85 20.01 10.61
N THR A 128 7.68 19.03 10.30
CA THR A 128 7.48 18.06 9.22
C THR A 128 6.81 16.78 9.72
N VAL A 129 6.36 16.70 10.97
CA VAL A 129 5.77 15.49 11.58
C VAL A 129 4.40 15.79 12.16
N ASN A 130 3.43 14.94 11.83
CA ASN A 130 2.03 15.02 12.27
C ASN A 130 1.62 13.73 12.98
N PRO A 131 1.76 13.63 14.31
CA PRO A 131 1.47 12.41 15.04
C PRO A 131 -0.03 12.17 15.27
N GLN A 132 -0.90 13.10 14.87
CA GLN A 132 -2.36 12.96 14.87
C GLN A 132 -2.86 12.91 13.42
N PRO A 133 -3.92 12.14 13.12
CA PRO A 133 -4.59 12.17 11.83
C PRO A 133 -5.11 13.57 11.52
N VAL A 134 -4.71 14.10 10.36
CA VAL A 134 -5.16 15.39 9.83
C VAL A 134 -5.93 15.15 8.55
N LYS A 135 -7.10 15.78 8.42
CA LYS A 135 -7.93 15.67 7.22
C LYS A 135 -7.26 16.40 6.05
N ILE A 136 -7.28 15.79 4.87
CA ILE A 136 -6.87 16.43 3.62
C ILE A 136 -8.06 17.19 3.03
N ASP A 137 -8.09 18.52 3.20
CA ASP A 137 -9.21 19.38 2.77
C ASP A 137 -9.09 19.91 1.32
N SER A 138 -8.03 19.53 0.60
CA SER A 138 -7.77 20.00 -0.77
C SER A 138 -8.60 19.31 -1.86
N PHE A 139 -9.28 18.21 -1.52
CA PHE A 139 -10.24 17.56 -2.41
C PHE A 139 -11.52 18.42 -2.51
N LYS A 140 -11.84 18.88 -3.72
CA LYS A 140 -12.95 19.84 -3.94
C LYS A 140 -14.33 19.22 -3.75
N ASN A 141 -14.47 17.92 -4.02
CA ASN A 141 -15.74 17.20 -3.97
C ASN A 141 -15.62 15.99 -3.04
N LYS A 142 -16.77 15.55 -2.51
CA LYS A 142 -16.87 14.26 -1.83
C LYS A 142 -16.63 13.15 -2.86
N MET A 143 -15.55 12.40 -2.68
CA MET A 143 -15.19 11.30 -3.56
C MET A 143 -15.59 9.95 -2.96
N VAL A 144 -15.77 8.95 -3.81
CA VAL A 144 -15.84 7.55 -3.39
C VAL A 144 -14.48 6.92 -3.71
N TRP A 145 -13.76 6.50 -2.68
CA TRP A 145 -12.41 5.96 -2.82
C TRP A 145 -12.46 4.46 -3.08
N LYS A 146 -11.87 4.05 -4.19
CA LYS A 146 -11.67 2.64 -4.54
C LYS A 146 -10.39 2.10 -3.95
N GLN A 147 -9.32 2.90 -3.98
CA GLN A 147 -8.01 2.50 -3.45
C GLN A 147 -7.21 3.73 -3.00
N ILE A 148 -6.36 3.54 -2.00
CA ILE A 148 -5.28 4.48 -1.63
C ILE A 148 -3.96 3.70 -1.61
N ALA A 149 -2.87 4.36 -1.93
CA ALA A 149 -1.53 3.77 -1.94
C ALA A 149 -0.49 4.80 -1.51
N MET A 150 0.61 4.34 -0.92
CA MET A 150 1.73 5.18 -0.52
C MET A 150 3.04 4.53 -0.88
N GLY A 151 3.97 5.34 -1.38
CA GLY A 151 5.36 4.94 -1.56
C GLY A 151 6.22 5.38 -0.38
N ALA A 152 7.51 5.61 -0.62
CA ALA A 152 8.38 6.08 0.45
C ALA A 152 7.97 7.49 0.94
N GLU A 153 7.76 8.40 -0.01
CA GLU A 153 7.53 9.82 0.23
C GLU A 153 6.49 10.42 -0.74
N HIS A 154 5.67 9.59 -1.38
CA HIS A 154 4.59 10.02 -2.26
C HIS A 154 3.34 9.17 -2.03
N SER A 155 2.20 9.66 -2.51
CA SER A 155 0.89 9.12 -2.20
C SER A 155 -0.01 9.17 -3.42
N CYS A 156 -0.89 8.17 -3.53
CA CYS A 156 -1.92 8.08 -4.56
C CYS A 156 -3.30 7.79 -3.94
N ALA A 157 -4.34 8.31 -4.57
CA ALA A 157 -5.73 7.93 -4.31
C ALA A 157 -6.48 7.72 -5.62
N LEU A 158 -7.23 6.62 -5.71
CA LEU A 158 -8.02 6.22 -6.86
C LEU A 158 -9.50 6.28 -6.50
N THR A 159 -10.29 7.01 -7.28
CA THR A 159 -11.76 7.01 -7.16
C THR A 159 -12.38 5.77 -7.82
N ASP A 160 -13.63 5.47 -7.48
CA ASP A 160 -14.43 4.45 -8.16
C ASP A 160 -14.70 4.77 -9.64
N GLU A 161 -14.74 6.06 -9.99
CA GLU A 161 -14.85 6.57 -11.36
C GLU A 161 -13.56 6.43 -12.18
N GLY A 162 -12.46 5.95 -11.59
CA GLY A 162 -11.20 5.73 -12.31
C GLY A 162 -10.23 6.93 -12.34
N VAL A 163 -10.51 7.98 -11.57
CA VAL A 163 -9.68 9.19 -11.47
C VAL A 163 -8.60 9.00 -10.41
N VAL A 164 -7.36 9.33 -10.75
CA VAL A 164 -6.20 9.21 -9.86
C VAL A 164 -5.74 10.59 -9.39
N TYR A 165 -5.50 10.71 -8.08
CA TYR A 165 -4.82 11.83 -7.46
C TYR A 165 -3.44 11.41 -6.95
N VAL A 166 -2.46 12.28 -7.10
CA VAL A 166 -1.05 12.08 -6.74
C VAL A 166 -0.53 13.28 -5.95
N TRP A 167 0.31 13.03 -4.94
CA TRP A 167 1.01 14.08 -4.19
C TRP A 167 2.24 13.55 -3.46
N GLY A 168 3.08 14.46 -2.95
CA GLY A 168 4.34 14.15 -2.27
C GLY A 168 5.56 14.36 -3.16
N ALA A 169 6.62 13.57 -2.94
CA ALA A 169 7.86 13.63 -3.70
C ALA A 169 7.64 13.36 -5.20
N ASN A 170 8.36 14.08 -6.05
CA ASN A 170 8.31 13.99 -7.51
C ASN A 170 9.67 14.21 -8.19
N ASP A 171 10.76 14.13 -7.42
CA ASP A 171 12.15 14.22 -7.89
C ASP A 171 12.55 13.12 -8.88
N ASP A 172 11.97 11.93 -8.71
CA ASP A 172 12.08 10.81 -9.66
C ASP A 172 10.96 10.81 -10.71
N GLY A 173 9.98 11.71 -10.60
CA GLY A 173 8.80 11.73 -11.45
C GLY A 173 7.69 10.76 -11.00
N GLN A 174 7.76 10.26 -9.77
CA GLN A 174 6.84 9.28 -9.18
C GLN A 174 5.41 9.80 -8.92
N CYS A 175 5.18 11.11 -9.06
CA CYS A 175 3.83 11.69 -9.15
C CYS A 175 3.42 12.02 -10.59
N ALA A 176 4.28 11.86 -11.59
CA ALA A 176 4.00 12.20 -12.98
C ALA A 176 3.44 13.64 -13.20
N GLN A 177 3.87 14.57 -12.35
CA GLN A 177 3.58 16.00 -12.47
C GLN A 177 4.78 16.73 -13.10
N PRO A 178 4.59 17.95 -13.67
CA PRO A 178 5.65 18.65 -14.39
C PRO A 178 6.97 18.78 -13.59
N ARG A 179 8.09 18.39 -14.22
CA ARG A 179 9.45 18.32 -13.61
C ARG A 179 10.00 19.59 -12.97
N LYS A 180 9.33 20.75 -13.11
CA LYS A 180 9.75 21.97 -12.42
C LYS A 180 9.50 21.90 -10.91
N ASN A 181 8.69 20.94 -10.46
CA ASN A 181 8.35 20.74 -9.06
C ASN A 181 8.85 19.37 -8.61
N ASP A 182 9.87 19.36 -7.75
CA ASP A 182 10.38 18.15 -7.08
C ASP A 182 9.40 17.60 -6.02
N VAL A 183 8.35 18.36 -5.73
CA VAL A 183 7.31 18.03 -4.75
C VAL A 183 5.95 18.53 -5.25
N VAL A 184 4.91 17.73 -5.01
CA VAL A 184 3.50 18.02 -5.26
C VAL A 184 2.82 18.22 -3.89
N PRO A 185 2.60 19.46 -3.44
CA PRO A 185 2.33 19.75 -2.02
C PRO A 185 0.91 19.38 -1.55
N ILE A 186 -0.03 19.24 -2.48
CA ILE A 186 -1.42 18.87 -2.25
C ILE A 186 -1.84 17.88 -3.34
N PRO A 187 -2.83 17.01 -3.08
CA PRO A 187 -3.44 16.16 -4.10
C PRO A 187 -3.69 16.89 -5.42
N MET A 188 -3.08 16.38 -6.48
CA MET A 188 -3.29 16.83 -7.85
C MET A 188 -3.80 15.68 -8.69
N GLU A 189 -4.79 15.96 -9.53
CA GLU A 189 -5.29 14.98 -10.49
C GLU A 189 -4.17 14.60 -11.48
N LEU A 190 -3.98 13.29 -11.68
CA LEU A 190 -3.06 12.74 -12.65
C LEU A 190 -3.75 12.70 -14.02
N ARG A 191 -3.16 13.38 -15.01
CA ARG A 191 -3.70 13.42 -16.36
C ARG A 191 -3.34 12.13 -17.11
N VAL A 192 -4.30 11.24 -17.24
CA VAL A 192 -4.23 10.01 -18.05
C VAL A 192 -5.47 9.91 -18.94
N GLU A 193 -5.29 9.51 -20.20
CA GLU A 193 -6.38 9.36 -21.18
C GLU A 193 -7.04 7.97 -21.10
N CYS A 194 -7.18 7.41 -19.90
CA CYS A 194 -7.80 6.11 -19.67
C CYS A 194 -8.33 6.03 -18.24
N GLN A 195 -9.33 5.17 -18.03
CA GLN A 195 -9.88 4.93 -16.70
C GLN A 195 -9.03 3.91 -15.96
N ILE A 196 -8.62 4.27 -14.74
CA ILE A 196 -7.74 3.44 -13.92
C ILE A 196 -8.56 2.49 -13.05
N ASN A 197 -8.16 1.21 -13.06
CA ASN A 197 -8.79 0.16 -12.27
C ASN A 197 -8.01 -0.16 -10.98
N ALA A 198 -6.69 -0.03 -10.98
CA ALA A 198 -5.84 -0.27 -9.81
C ALA A 198 -4.60 0.63 -9.81
N ILE A 199 -4.10 0.93 -8.61
CA ILE A 199 -2.86 1.69 -8.37
C ILE A 199 -1.90 0.93 -7.46
N SER A 200 -0.60 1.17 -7.58
CA SER A 200 0.39 0.74 -6.60
C SER A 200 1.57 1.70 -6.55
N CYS A 201 2.03 2.01 -5.33
CA CYS A 201 3.18 2.88 -5.09
C CYS A 201 4.31 2.03 -4.52
N GLY A 202 5.45 2.04 -5.18
CA GLY A 202 6.71 1.51 -4.66
C GLY A 202 7.45 2.61 -3.91
N TYR A 203 8.73 2.39 -3.59
CA TYR A 203 9.49 3.43 -2.88
C TYR A 203 9.59 4.71 -3.72
N TYR A 204 10.00 4.55 -4.98
CA TYR A 204 10.35 5.66 -5.88
C TYR A 204 9.63 5.59 -7.24
N HIS A 205 8.64 4.72 -7.40
CA HIS A 205 7.89 4.56 -8.64
C HIS A 205 6.42 4.22 -8.39
N THR A 206 5.57 4.45 -9.39
CA THR A 206 4.13 4.23 -9.34
C THR A 206 3.69 3.39 -10.53
N ALA A 207 2.75 2.47 -10.28
CA ALA A 207 2.08 1.69 -11.30
C ALA A 207 0.57 1.95 -11.32
N LEU A 208 0.00 1.98 -12.51
CA LEU A 208 -1.43 2.00 -12.75
C LEU A 208 -1.80 0.83 -13.66
N VAL A 209 -2.97 0.26 -13.43
CA VAL A 209 -3.61 -0.70 -14.33
C VAL A 209 -4.92 -0.09 -14.79
N ASP A 210 -5.12 0.04 -16.10
CA ASP A 210 -6.36 0.58 -16.64
C ASP A 210 -7.47 -0.50 -16.75
N GLU A 211 -8.69 -0.07 -17.08
CA GLU A 211 -9.85 -0.98 -17.25
C GLU A 211 -9.67 -2.05 -18.34
N ASN A 212 -8.75 -1.82 -19.29
CA ASN A 212 -8.44 -2.76 -20.37
C ASN A 212 -7.33 -3.75 -19.99
N GLY A 213 -6.74 -3.60 -18.80
CA GLY A 213 -5.63 -4.40 -18.32
C GLY A 213 -4.26 -3.97 -18.87
N ARG A 214 -4.12 -2.71 -19.31
CA ARG A 214 -2.83 -2.12 -19.69
C ARG A 214 -2.08 -1.66 -18.44
N LEU A 215 -0.76 -1.84 -18.44
CA LEU A 215 0.13 -1.41 -17.38
C LEU A 215 0.79 -0.08 -17.74
N LEU A 216 0.64 0.90 -16.86
CA LEU A 216 1.32 2.19 -16.93
C LEU A 216 2.28 2.33 -15.75
N LEU A 217 3.54 2.67 -16.00
CA LEU A 217 4.56 2.88 -14.97
C LEU A 217 5.17 4.27 -15.06
N PHE A 218 5.63 4.84 -13.94
CA PHE A 218 6.38 6.10 -13.91
C PHE A 218 7.17 6.26 -12.60
N GLY A 219 8.14 7.17 -12.58
CA GLY A 219 9.08 7.36 -11.47
C GLY A 219 10.49 6.89 -11.79
N ASN A 220 11.20 6.46 -10.76
CA ASN A 220 12.57 5.96 -10.82
C ASN A 220 12.64 4.65 -11.61
N ASN A 221 13.71 4.48 -12.39
CA ASN A 221 14.02 3.31 -13.19
C ASN A 221 15.50 2.93 -13.09
N ASP A 222 16.23 3.38 -12.05
CA ASP A 222 17.66 3.13 -11.88
C ASP A 222 17.96 1.61 -11.81
N ASP A 223 17.06 0.84 -11.16
CA ASP A 223 17.14 -0.61 -11.05
C ASP A 223 16.23 -1.33 -12.05
N ARG A 224 15.79 -0.63 -13.11
CA ARG A 224 14.91 -1.17 -14.16
C ARG A 224 13.52 -1.59 -13.67
N GLN A 225 13.06 -1.10 -12.52
CA GLN A 225 11.73 -1.41 -11.99
C GLN A 225 10.58 -1.04 -12.94
N LEU A 226 10.79 -0.14 -13.92
CA LEU A 226 9.77 0.14 -14.95
C LEU A 226 9.81 -0.83 -16.14
N GLY A 227 10.60 -1.90 -16.05
CA GLY A 227 10.69 -2.94 -17.08
C GLY A 227 11.43 -2.51 -18.35
N ARG A 228 12.30 -1.49 -18.27
CA ARG A 228 12.98 -0.90 -19.44
C ARG A 228 14.44 -0.59 -19.16
N SER A 229 15.27 -0.65 -20.21
CA SER A 229 16.72 -0.46 -20.11
C SER A 229 17.17 1.01 -20.03
N MET A 230 16.36 1.97 -20.50
CA MET A 230 16.60 3.42 -20.49
C MET A 230 15.28 4.18 -20.71
N PRO A 231 15.20 5.48 -20.37
CA PRO A 231 16.04 6.22 -19.41
C PRO A 231 15.84 5.80 -17.95
N ASP A 232 16.71 6.32 -17.09
CA ASP A 232 16.77 6.04 -15.64
C ASP A 232 15.57 6.59 -14.84
N LYS A 233 14.74 7.47 -15.43
CA LYS A 233 13.48 7.90 -14.83
C LYS A 233 12.47 8.47 -15.83
N PHE A 234 11.19 8.32 -15.53
CA PHE A 234 10.08 8.79 -16.35
C PHE A 234 9.13 9.65 -15.52
N ALA A 235 8.96 10.91 -15.93
CA ALA A 235 8.13 11.89 -15.21
C ALA A 235 6.69 11.97 -15.76
N GLY A 236 6.23 10.89 -16.38
CA GLY A 236 4.89 10.74 -16.94
C GLY A 236 4.60 9.26 -17.16
N PRO A 237 3.31 8.86 -17.15
CA PRO A 237 2.94 7.45 -17.29
C PRO A 237 3.40 6.91 -18.64
N ILE A 238 4.13 5.79 -18.60
CA ILE A 238 4.54 5.05 -19.80
C ILE A 238 3.84 3.71 -19.84
N GLU A 239 3.28 3.37 -21.00
CA GLU A 239 2.73 2.04 -21.22
C GLU A 239 3.85 1.02 -21.33
N VAL A 240 3.74 -0.05 -20.56
CA VAL A 240 4.62 -1.21 -20.64
C VAL A 240 3.83 -2.35 -21.26
N SER A 241 4.28 -2.81 -22.43
CA SER A 241 3.60 -3.88 -23.16
C SER A 241 3.77 -5.21 -22.44
N ILE A 242 2.67 -5.69 -21.85
CA ILE A 242 2.55 -7.05 -21.29
C ILE A 242 1.64 -7.84 -22.24
N PRO A 243 2.02 -9.07 -22.67
CA PRO A 243 1.23 -9.84 -23.64
C PRO A 243 -0.19 -10.17 -23.18
N ASN A 244 -0.37 -10.34 -21.87
CA ASN A 244 -1.64 -10.67 -21.25
C ASN A 244 -2.22 -9.47 -20.49
N LYS A 245 -3.54 -9.43 -20.33
CA LYS A 245 -4.21 -8.40 -19.55
C LYS A 245 -3.75 -8.46 -18.09
N VAL A 246 -3.30 -7.33 -17.58
CA VAL A 246 -2.93 -7.16 -16.18
C VAL A 246 -4.19 -7.07 -15.32
N LYS A 247 -4.22 -7.86 -14.25
CA LYS A 247 -5.30 -7.86 -13.25
C LYS A 247 -4.91 -7.14 -11.98
N ALA A 248 -3.64 -7.23 -11.57
CA ALA A 248 -3.14 -6.59 -10.37
C ALA A 248 -1.65 -6.23 -10.53
N VAL A 249 -1.20 -5.25 -9.76
CA VAL A 249 0.19 -4.80 -9.70
C VAL A 249 0.58 -4.48 -8.26
N ALA A 250 1.80 -4.81 -7.87
CA ALA A 250 2.43 -4.34 -6.64
C ALA A 250 3.83 -3.81 -6.92
N CYS A 251 4.11 -2.63 -6.40
CA CYS A 251 5.40 -1.97 -6.51
C CYS A 251 6.14 -2.08 -5.18
N GLY A 252 7.40 -2.52 -5.23
CA GLY A 252 8.28 -2.63 -4.08
C GLY A 252 9.30 -1.51 -4.04
N ASN A 253 10.42 -1.76 -3.37
CA ASN A 253 11.52 -0.79 -3.35
C ASN A 253 12.09 -0.57 -4.77
N GLN A 254 12.61 -1.65 -5.36
CA GLN A 254 13.32 -1.66 -6.64
C GLN A 254 12.74 -2.68 -7.64
N HIS A 255 11.52 -3.14 -7.41
CA HIS A 255 10.88 -4.14 -8.26
C HIS A 255 9.38 -3.89 -8.42
N THR A 256 8.80 -4.45 -9.47
CA THR A 256 7.35 -4.43 -9.73
C THR A 256 6.88 -5.86 -9.98
N VAL A 257 5.79 -6.26 -9.34
CA VAL A 257 5.14 -7.56 -9.54
C VAL A 257 3.82 -7.33 -10.25
N VAL A 258 3.57 -8.10 -11.31
CA VAL A 258 2.37 -7.97 -12.14
C VAL A 258 1.69 -9.33 -12.21
N LEU A 259 0.38 -9.34 -11.95
CA LEU A 259 -0.48 -10.49 -12.17
C LEU A 259 -1.21 -10.34 -13.49
N THR A 260 -1.15 -11.35 -14.34
CA THR A 260 -1.91 -11.39 -15.59
C THR A 260 -2.95 -12.51 -15.60
N VAL A 261 -3.99 -12.35 -16.41
CA VAL A 261 -5.00 -13.38 -16.65
C VAL A 261 -4.79 -13.92 -18.05
N ASN A 262 -4.45 -15.20 -18.17
CA ASN A 262 -4.29 -15.85 -19.46
C ASN A 262 -5.66 -16.31 -19.96
N GLY A 263 -6.05 -15.91 -21.18
CA GLY A 263 -7.19 -16.51 -21.87
C GLY A 263 -6.92 -17.95 -22.33
N GLU A 264 -5.65 -18.37 -22.40
CA GLU A 264 -5.24 -19.71 -22.86
C GLU A 264 -4.02 -20.24 -22.09
N LYS A 265 -3.92 -21.57 -21.98
CA LYS A 265 -2.99 -22.38 -21.16
C LYS A 265 -1.49 -22.27 -21.51
N HIS A 266 -0.97 -21.08 -21.81
CA HIS A 266 0.45 -20.88 -22.13
C HIS A 266 1.12 -19.98 -21.10
N LYS A 267 2.18 -20.52 -20.48
CA LYS A 267 3.07 -19.81 -19.54
C LYS A 267 4.08 -19.01 -20.35
N ASN A 268 4.07 -17.69 -20.21
CA ASN A 268 5.19 -16.87 -20.66
C ASN A 268 5.65 -16.01 -19.48
N TYR A 269 6.80 -16.36 -18.92
CA TYR A 269 7.47 -15.56 -17.91
C TYR A 269 8.23 -14.45 -18.63
N PHE A 270 7.72 -13.23 -18.59
CA PHE A 270 8.50 -12.06 -18.94
C PHE A 270 9.01 -11.43 -17.64
N SER A 271 10.29 -11.65 -17.37
CA SER A 271 11.04 -10.77 -16.48
C SER A 271 11.89 -9.84 -17.35
N CYS A 272 11.47 -8.58 -17.47
CA CYS A 272 12.49 -7.53 -17.54
C CYS A 272 13.14 -7.51 -16.15
N GLU A 273 14.45 -7.38 -16.03
CA GLU A 273 15.15 -7.42 -14.73
C GLU A 273 14.40 -6.54 -13.70
N ASN A 274 13.91 -7.16 -12.61
CA ASN A 274 13.05 -6.59 -11.55
C ASN A 274 11.55 -6.33 -11.85
N LEU A 275 11.02 -6.78 -12.99
CA LEU A 275 9.58 -6.95 -13.24
C LEU A 275 9.23 -8.44 -13.16
N ILE A 276 8.36 -8.84 -12.24
CA ILE A 276 7.99 -10.24 -12.02
C ILE A 276 6.56 -10.46 -12.50
N GLN A 277 6.37 -11.18 -13.61
CA GLN A 277 5.04 -11.61 -14.07
C GLN A 277 4.66 -12.96 -13.45
N ILE A 278 3.46 -13.03 -12.88
CA ILE A 278 2.85 -14.27 -12.35
C ILE A 278 1.59 -14.59 -13.16
N ASP A 279 1.55 -15.77 -13.78
CA ASP A 279 0.40 -16.27 -14.55
C ASP A 279 -0.48 -17.19 -13.68
N LYS A 280 -1.77 -16.86 -13.53
CA LYS A 280 -2.72 -17.64 -12.72
C LYS A 280 -3.11 -18.94 -13.45
N THR A 281 -2.58 -20.08 -13.01
CA THR A 281 -3.11 -21.40 -13.42
C THR A 281 -3.79 -22.15 -12.28
N GLU A 282 -3.28 -22.07 -11.04
CA GLU A 282 -3.89 -22.71 -9.85
C GLU A 282 -3.59 -21.96 -8.52
N ILE A 283 -3.44 -20.64 -8.54
CA ILE A 283 -3.17 -19.85 -7.32
C ILE A 283 -4.50 -19.34 -6.74
N SER A 284 -4.82 -19.69 -5.48
CA SER A 284 -5.98 -19.12 -4.77
C SER A 284 -5.84 -17.60 -4.61
N ASP A 285 -6.94 -16.85 -4.68
CA ASP A 285 -6.90 -15.38 -4.62
C ASP A 285 -6.31 -14.83 -3.29
N ILE A 286 -6.27 -15.64 -2.22
CA ILE A 286 -5.68 -15.28 -0.92
C ILE A 286 -4.14 -15.29 -0.95
N VAL A 287 -3.51 -16.30 -1.56
CA VAL A 287 -2.04 -16.37 -1.73
C VAL A 287 -1.50 -15.20 -2.53
N LEU A 288 -2.34 -14.69 -3.42
CA LEU A 288 -2.04 -13.62 -4.35
C LEU A 288 -2.03 -12.25 -3.66
N GLU A 289 -2.99 -11.97 -2.77
CA GLU A 289 -2.97 -10.75 -1.94
C GLU A 289 -1.75 -10.74 -1.00
N LEU A 290 -1.36 -11.90 -0.49
CA LEU A 290 -0.18 -12.08 0.38
C LEU A 290 1.15 -11.82 -0.34
N ALA A 291 1.30 -12.35 -1.56
CA ALA A 291 2.50 -12.08 -2.36
C ALA A 291 2.62 -10.59 -2.72
N LEU A 292 1.51 -9.91 -3.02
CA LEU A 292 1.50 -8.47 -3.31
C LEU A 292 1.77 -7.62 -2.05
N ALA A 293 1.34 -8.08 -0.86
CA ALA A 293 1.61 -7.40 0.42
C ALA A 293 3.08 -7.49 0.88
N SER A 294 3.78 -8.61 0.60
CA SER A 294 5.19 -8.79 0.97
C SER A 294 6.18 -7.86 0.26
N VAL A 295 5.76 -7.23 -0.83
CA VAL A 295 6.60 -6.46 -1.76
C VAL A 295 7.06 -5.11 -1.19
N HIS A 296 6.42 -4.61 -0.13
CA HIS A 296 6.77 -3.34 0.53
C HIS A 296 7.93 -3.44 1.54
N THR A 297 8.41 -4.65 1.87
CA THR A 297 9.47 -4.83 2.87
C THR A 297 10.87 -4.93 2.27
N ASN A 298 11.84 -4.28 2.92
CA ASN A 298 13.24 -4.42 2.58
C ASN A 298 13.71 -5.85 2.93
N ALA A 299 14.29 -6.59 1.98
CA ALA A 299 14.82 -7.94 2.23
C ALA A 299 15.81 -7.99 3.43
N ASN A 300 16.49 -6.88 3.72
CA ASN A 300 17.39 -6.77 4.87
C ASN A 300 16.66 -6.67 6.23
N ALA A 301 15.41 -6.22 6.25
CA ALA A 301 14.61 -6.11 7.48
C ALA A 301 14.22 -7.50 8.04
N LEU A 302 14.10 -8.50 7.17
CA LEU A 302 13.80 -9.88 7.53
C LEU A 302 14.98 -10.61 8.21
N GLY A 303 16.20 -10.04 8.18
CA GLY A 303 17.38 -10.68 8.79
C GLY A 303 17.77 -12.00 8.13
N ILE A 304 17.30 -12.26 6.91
CA ILE A 304 17.59 -13.48 6.17
C ILE A 304 18.77 -13.19 5.24
N SER A 305 19.96 -13.64 5.65
CA SER A 305 21.22 -13.48 4.91
C SER A 305 21.35 -14.41 3.70
N THR A 306 20.23 -14.83 3.11
CA THR A 306 20.20 -15.76 1.99
C THR A 306 19.05 -15.37 1.10
N ILE A 307 19.29 -15.37 -0.20
CA ILE A 307 18.26 -15.27 -1.24
C ILE A 307 17.24 -16.39 -0.94
N VAL A 308 16.18 -16.05 -0.20
CA VAL A 308 15.02 -16.93 -0.06
C VAL A 308 14.36 -16.82 -1.41
N ASN A 309 14.60 -17.86 -2.21
CA ASN A 309 13.94 -18.09 -3.47
C ASN A 309 12.45 -17.78 -3.29
N LEU A 310 11.86 -16.90 -4.11
CA LEU A 310 10.43 -16.56 -4.06
C LEU A 310 9.57 -17.83 -4.00
N ASN A 311 10.05 -18.93 -4.60
CA ASN A 311 9.44 -20.26 -4.53
C ASN A 311 9.25 -20.79 -3.10
N THR A 312 10.14 -20.48 -2.16
CA THR A 312 10.05 -20.90 -0.75
C THR A 312 9.00 -20.10 0.02
N LEU A 313 8.84 -18.80 -0.29
CA LEU A 313 7.76 -17.96 0.26
C LEU A 313 6.39 -18.42 -0.27
N ILE A 314 6.34 -18.79 -1.55
CA ILE A 314 5.15 -19.36 -2.23
C ILE A 314 4.80 -20.75 -1.65
N LEU A 315 5.80 -21.59 -1.34
CA LEU A 315 5.61 -22.89 -0.68
C LEU A 315 5.15 -22.75 0.78
N PHE A 316 5.63 -21.75 1.52
CA PHE A 316 5.17 -21.47 2.88
C PHE A 316 3.73 -20.95 2.92
N ALA A 317 3.37 -20.11 1.94
CA ALA A 317 1.97 -19.73 1.75
C ALA A 317 1.10 -20.96 1.42
N PHE A 318 1.64 -21.97 0.74
CA PHE A 318 0.93 -23.20 0.37
C PHE A 318 0.48 -24.05 1.56
N GLU A 319 1.29 -24.17 2.63
CA GLU A 319 0.92 -24.92 3.84
C GLU A 319 -0.13 -24.21 4.71
N LEU A 320 -0.21 -22.88 4.62
CA LEU A 320 -1.17 -22.04 5.37
C LEU A 320 -2.57 -22.02 4.71
N ILE A 321 -2.76 -22.50 3.48
CA ILE A 321 -4.05 -22.36 2.76
C ILE A 321 -5.17 -23.27 3.29
N ASN A 322 -4.88 -24.28 4.11
CA ASN A 322 -5.92 -25.21 4.57
C ASN A 322 -6.82 -24.68 5.71
N THR A 323 -6.69 -23.41 6.16
CA THR A 323 -7.32 -22.96 7.42
C THR A 323 -7.96 -21.54 7.46
N ASN A 324 -8.33 -20.88 6.36
CA ASN A 324 -8.97 -19.53 6.37
C ASN A 324 -8.16 -18.45 7.16
N MET A 325 -6.98 -18.06 6.67
CA MET A 325 -6.05 -17.18 7.42
C MET A 325 -5.63 -15.93 6.64
N LEU A 326 -5.46 -14.78 7.34
CA LEU A 326 -4.84 -13.55 6.83
C LEU A 326 -3.38 -13.45 7.33
N VAL A 327 -2.43 -13.13 6.46
CA VAL A 327 -0.99 -13.07 6.78
C VAL A 327 -0.42 -11.68 6.46
N LEU A 328 0.42 -11.15 7.36
CA LEU A 328 1.20 -9.92 7.24
C LEU A 328 2.69 -10.25 7.11
N PHE A 329 3.39 -9.57 6.22
CA PHE A 329 4.84 -9.63 6.03
C PHE A 329 5.52 -8.38 6.57
#